data_AF-A0A1F1X466-F1
#
_entry.id   AF-A0A1F1X466-F1
#
_cell.length_a   1.000
_cell.length_b   1.000
_cell.length_c   1.000
_cell.angle_alpha   90.00
_cell.angle_beta   90.00
_cell.angle_gamma   90.00
#
_symmetry.space_group_name_H-M   'P 1'
#
loop_
_entity.id
_entity.type
_entity.pdbx_description
1 polymer ?
#
loop_
_entity_poly.entity_id
_entity_poly.type
_entity_poly.pdbx_seq_one_letter_code
_entity_poly.pdbx_strand_id
1 'polypeptide(L)'
;MKRTVFGALGLVANAVGLVVMPIVAAFIGGAMIYAGSSEMTPLDPSGDTFEASSWSMYTIAAPADDHGTTTCEIEGADISVSPSDAQDVSMGSVDGEPYYDLYDVQVFGDQEVSVTCTGGEAIALWDAGMGGLLVSLGIGVLLPVALGLIALVMTIWGIIALVRSA
;
A
#
# COMPACT_ATOMS: atom_id res chain seq x y z
N MET A 1 -18.27 -27.45 -32.96
CA MET A 1 -18.97 -26.67 -31.92
C MET A 1 -18.20 -26.58 -30.60
N LYS A 2 -17.89 -27.69 -29.89
CA LYS A 2 -17.14 -27.61 -28.61
C LYS A 2 -15.77 -26.92 -28.73
N ARG A 3 -14.98 -27.22 -29.78
CA ARG A 3 -13.63 -26.67 -29.98
C ARG A 3 -13.57 -25.16 -30.26
N THR A 4 -14.55 -24.61 -30.99
CA THR A 4 -14.62 -23.17 -31.28
C THR A 4 -15.07 -22.35 -30.06
N VAL A 5 -15.95 -22.91 -29.21
CA VAL A 5 -16.37 -22.27 -27.95
C VAL A 5 -15.21 -22.15 -26.97
N PHE A 6 -14.40 -23.22 -26.81
CA PHE A 6 -13.21 -23.16 -25.95
C PHE A 6 -12.13 -22.20 -26.49
N GLY A 7 -11.96 -22.13 -27.81
CA GLY A 7 -11.03 -21.18 -28.44
C GLY A 7 -11.46 -19.71 -28.25
N ALA A 8 -12.76 -19.43 -28.40
CA ALA A 8 -13.31 -18.10 -28.15
C ALA A 8 -13.23 -17.69 -26.67
N LEU A 9 -13.49 -18.62 -25.74
CA LEU A 9 -13.33 -18.38 -24.30
C LEU A 9 -11.88 -18.09 -23.92
N GLY A 10 -10.92 -18.81 -24.50
CA GLY A 10 -9.49 -18.56 -24.28
C GLY A 10 -9.04 -17.20 -24.81
N LEU A 11 -9.59 -16.75 -25.95
CA LEU A 11 -9.28 -15.45 -26.54
C LEU A 11 -9.90 -14.31 -25.71
N VAL A 12 -11.13 -14.48 -25.21
CA VAL A 12 -11.76 -13.53 -24.29
C VAL A 12 -10.99 -13.44 -22.96
N ALA A 13 -10.58 -14.56 -22.38
CA ALA A 13 -9.77 -14.56 -21.15
C ALA A 13 -8.42 -13.85 -21.34
N ASN A 14 -7.76 -14.06 -22.48
CA ASN A 14 -6.51 -13.36 -22.81
C ASN A 14 -6.74 -11.86 -23.07
N ALA A 15 -7.82 -11.48 -23.76
CA ALA A 15 -8.16 -10.08 -24.00
C ALA A 15 -8.50 -9.33 -22.71
N VAL A 16 -9.18 -9.99 -21.76
CA VAL A 16 -9.41 -9.45 -20.41
C VAL A 16 -8.09 -9.28 -19.67
N GLY A 17 -7.20 -10.29 -19.71
CA GLY A 17 -5.85 -10.17 -19.14
C GLY A 17 -5.06 -9.00 -19.73
N LEU A 18 -5.14 -8.80 -21.05
CA LEU A 18 -4.46 -7.73 -21.78
C LEU A 18 -4.95 -6.32 -21.39
N VAL A 19 -6.22 -6.16 -21.02
CA VAL A 19 -6.79 -4.85 -20.63
C VAL A 19 -6.68 -4.62 -19.12
N VAL A 20 -6.86 -5.66 -18.32
CA VAL A 20 -6.84 -5.56 -16.86
C VAL A 20 -5.41 -5.41 -16.32
N MET A 21 -4.43 -6.16 -16.85
CA MET A 21 -3.04 -6.07 -16.35
C MET A 21 -2.43 -4.66 -16.46
N PRO A 22 -2.54 -3.92 -17.57
CA PRO A 22 -2.01 -2.56 -17.66
C PRO A 22 -2.66 -1.60 -16.67
N ILE A 23 -3.96 -1.74 -16.39
CA ILE A 23 -4.67 -0.91 -15.41
C ILE A 23 -4.14 -1.21 -14.01
N VAL A 24 -4.03 -2.49 -13.65
CA VAL A 24 -3.45 -2.90 -12.35
C VAL A 24 -2.01 -2.41 -12.22
N ALA A 25 -1.19 -2.57 -13.27
CA ALA A 25 0.20 -2.11 -13.28
C ALA A 25 0.29 -0.58 -13.15
N ALA A 26 -0.59 0.18 -13.81
CA ALA A 26 -0.64 1.63 -13.69
C ALA A 26 -1.05 2.09 -12.28
N PHE A 27 -2.00 1.39 -11.63
CA PHE A 27 -2.38 1.67 -10.24
C PHE A 27 -1.22 1.38 -9.27
N ILE A 28 -0.56 0.23 -9.39
CA ILE A 28 0.60 -0.12 -8.57
C ILE A 28 1.73 0.90 -8.78
N GLY A 29 2.05 1.22 -10.03
CA GLY A 29 3.08 2.21 -10.36
C GLY A 29 2.73 3.61 -9.83
N GLY A 30 1.46 4.03 -9.91
CA GLY A 30 0.99 5.30 -9.37
C GLY A 30 1.10 5.38 -7.85
N ALA A 31 0.74 4.30 -7.14
CA ALA A 31 0.90 4.20 -5.69
C ALA A 31 2.37 4.28 -5.26
N MET A 32 3.26 3.60 -5.99
CA MET A 32 4.72 3.63 -5.75
C MET A 32 5.31 5.03 -5.94
N ILE A 33 4.89 5.75 -6.99
CA ILE A 33 5.34 7.14 -7.23
C ILE A 33 4.84 8.07 -6.12
N TYR A 34 3.58 7.92 -5.71
CA TYR A 34 3.01 8.73 -4.63
C TYR A 34 3.79 8.54 -3.32
N ALA A 35 4.02 7.29 -2.92
CA ALA A 35 4.80 6.95 -1.73
C ALA A 35 6.25 7.46 -1.81
N GLY A 36 6.94 7.25 -2.93
CA GLY A 36 8.31 7.75 -3.09
C GLY A 36 8.44 9.27 -3.17
N SER A 37 7.33 10.00 -3.34
CA SER A 37 7.30 11.47 -3.40
C SER A 37 6.85 12.15 -2.12
N SER A 38 6.39 11.39 -1.11
CA SER A 38 6.03 11.99 0.18
C SER A 38 7.27 12.37 0.97
N GLU A 39 7.30 13.63 1.41
CA GLU A 39 8.24 14.08 2.44
C GLU A 39 7.84 13.43 3.77
N MET A 40 8.84 12.88 4.45
CA MET A 40 8.67 12.30 5.79
C MET A 40 9.11 13.29 6.86
N THR A 41 8.54 13.17 8.06
CA THR A 41 8.92 14.00 9.19
C THR A 41 10.11 13.35 9.89
N PRO A 42 11.29 14.01 9.95
CA PRO A 42 12.44 13.45 10.67
C PRO A 42 12.13 13.32 12.16
N LEU A 43 12.61 12.25 12.78
CA LEU A 43 12.56 12.04 14.23
C LEU A 43 13.98 11.89 14.79
N ASP A 44 14.18 12.30 16.05
CA ASP A 44 15.44 12.03 16.74
C ASP A 44 15.51 10.55 17.19
N PRO A 45 16.47 9.74 16.71
CA PRO A 45 16.58 8.35 17.12
C PRO A 45 16.84 8.17 18.62
N SER A 46 17.44 9.16 19.29
CA SER A 46 17.68 9.11 20.74
C SER A 46 16.42 9.25 21.59
N GLY A 47 15.30 9.64 20.99
CA GLY A 47 14.00 9.73 21.62
C GLY A 47 13.23 10.95 21.14
N ASP A 48 12.06 10.73 20.54
CA ASP A 48 11.14 11.78 20.10
C ASP A 48 9.68 11.35 20.29
N THR A 49 8.74 12.30 20.21
CA THR A 49 7.30 12.02 20.30
C THR A 49 6.54 12.59 19.11
N PHE A 50 5.41 11.97 18.78
CA PHE A 50 4.48 12.48 17.78
C PHE A 50 3.03 12.36 18.25
N GLU A 51 2.20 13.32 17.82
CA GLU A 51 0.75 13.24 18.02
C GLU A 51 0.12 12.26 17.03
N ALA A 52 -0.48 11.20 17.57
CA ALA A 52 -1.14 10.16 16.82
C ALA A 52 -2.67 10.32 16.87
N SER A 53 -3.32 10.16 15.73
CA SER A 53 -4.78 10.12 15.60
C SER A 53 -5.27 8.68 15.47
N SER A 54 -6.44 8.41 16.05
CA SER A 54 -7.13 7.10 16.03
C SER A 54 -7.50 6.57 14.64
N TRP A 55 -7.41 7.40 13.59
CA TRP A 55 -7.76 7.03 12.20
C TRP A 55 -6.57 7.05 11.25
N SER A 56 -5.37 7.35 11.77
CA SER A 56 -4.15 7.39 11.01
C SER A 56 -3.35 6.10 11.18
N MET A 57 -2.57 5.78 10.15
CA MET A 57 -1.52 4.77 10.22
C MET A 57 -0.19 5.49 10.12
N TYR A 58 0.72 5.12 10.99
CA TYR A 58 2.04 5.73 11.08
C TYR A 58 3.09 4.69 10.75
N THR A 59 4.09 5.08 9.99
CA THR A 59 5.21 4.21 9.65
C THR A 59 6.50 4.84 10.14
N ILE A 60 7.30 4.09 10.87
CA ILE A 60 8.66 4.46 11.25
C ILE A 60 9.60 3.86 10.21
N ALA A 61 10.44 4.69 9.62
CA ALA A 61 11.33 4.32 8.55
C ALA A 61 12.76 4.77 8.82
N ALA A 62 13.73 4.12 8.18
CA ALA A 62 15.13 4.49 8.20
C ALA A 62 15.75 4.45 6.80
N PRO A 63 16.91 5.10 6.58
CA PRO A 63 17.66 4.95 5.35
C PRO A 63 18.06 3.49 5.09
N ALA A 64 18.36 3.16 3.84
CA ALA A 64 18.79 1.81 3.46
C ALA A 64 20.04 1.33 4.21
N ASP A 65 20.96 2.24 4.55
CA ASP A 65 22.20 1.92 5.24
C ASP A 65 21.97 1.49 6.70
N ASP A 66 20.88 1.95 7.30
CA ASP A 66 20.47 1.69 8.69
C ASP A 66 19.42 0.56 8.79
N HIS A 67 19.03 0.00 7.64
CA HIS A 67 18.04 -1.07 7.52
C HIS A 67 18.61 -2.40 8.01
N GLY A 68 18.06 -2.92 9.12
CA GLY A 68 18.48 -4.17 9.75
C GLY A 68 19.46 -4.02 10.92
N THR A 69 20.01 -2.83 11.16
CA THR A 69 20.75 -2.49 12.39
C THR A 69 19.90 -1.70 13.36
N THR A 70 18.89 -0.98 12.86
CA THR A 70 17.98 -0.15 13.65
C THR A 70 16.90 -0.99 14.32
N THR A 71 16.73 -0.82 15.63
CA THR A 71 15.60 -1.38 16.40
C THR A 71 14.96 -0.28 17.21
N CYS A 72 13.64 -0.17 17.12
CA CYS A 72 12.87 0.89 17.77
C CYS A 72 11.97 0.34 18.87
N GLU A 73 11.96 1.02 20.01
CA GLU A 73 10.97 0.88 21.06
C GLU A 73 9.94 2.00 20.88
N ILE A 74 8.67 1.60 20.76
CA ILE A 74 7.55 2.49 20.43
C ILE A 74 6.51 2.31 21.54
N GLU A 75 6.24 3.37 22.30
CA GLU A 75 5.33 3.32 23.44
C GLU A 75 4.14 4.25 23.25
N GLY A 76 2.97 3.77 23.65
CA GLY A 76 1.69 4.49 23.59
C GLY A 76 0.60 3.65 24.25
N ALA A 77 -0.51 4.27 24.62
CA ALA A 77 -1.66 3.57 25.18
C ALA A 77 -2.49 2.92 24.06
N ASP A 78 -2.75 1.62 24.14
CA ASP A 78 -3.61 0.93 23.16
C ASP A 78 -3.13 1.14 21.71
N ILE A 79 -1.89 0.69 21.44
CA ILE A 79 -1.27 0.68 20.13
C ILE A 79 -0.95 -0.75 19.68
N SER A 80 -0.93 -0.97 18.37
CA SER A 80 -0.38 -2.18 17.76
C SER A 80 0.84 -1.80 16.93
N VAL A 81 1.99 -2.37 17.26
CA VAL A 81 3.24 -2.20 16.51
C VAL A 81 3.55 -3.49 15.79
N SER A 82 3.78 -3.42 14.48
CA SER A 82 4.17 -4.57 13.66
C SER A 82 5.45 -4.26 12.91
N PRO A 83 6.47 -5.15 12.93
CA PRO A 83 7.61 -4.99 12.05
C PRO A 83 7.17 -5.14 10.60
N SER A 84 7.76 -4.33 9.72
CA SER A 84 7.43 -4.36 8.30
C SER A 84 8.25 -5.41 7.54
N ASP A 85 7.55 -6.16 6.69
CA ASP A 85 8.15 -7.06 5.71
C ASP A 85 8.50 -6.34 4.40
N ALA A 86 8.03 -5.09 4.22
CA ALA A 86 8.09 -4.34 2.97
C ALA A 86 9.36 -3.47 2.84
N GLN A 87 10.53 -4.06 3.11
CA GLN A 87 11.81 -3.34 3.21
C GLN A 87 12.38 -2.89 1.85
N ASP A 88 11.88 -3.43 0.73
CA ASP A 88 12.39 -3.12 -0.61
C ASP A 88 11.72 -1.90 -1.27
N VAL A 89 10.67 -1.35 -0.65
CA VAL A 89 9.89 -0.22 -1.19
C VAL A 89 10.05 1.00 -0.30
N SER A 90 10.53 2.09 -0.88
CA SER A 90 10.64 3.36 -0.15
C SER A 90 9.27 3.97 0.12
N MET A 91 9.05 4.41 1.36
CA MET A 91 7.82 5.03 1.83
C MET A 91 7.82 6.57 1.69
N GLY A 92 8.96 7.14 1.35
CA GLY A 92 9.14 8.57 1.24
C GLY A 92 10.62 8.95 1.30
N SER A 93 10.87 10.26 1.41
CA SER A 93 12.22 10.77 1.53
C SER A 93 12.33 11.89 2.56
N VAL A 94 13.52 12.00 3.13
CA VAL A 94 13.97 13.18 3.90
C VAL A 94 15.12 13.78 3.12
N ASP A 95 15.02 15.06 2.76
CA ASP A 95 16.06 15.77 1.99
C ASP A 95 16.51 15.07 0.68
N GLY A 96 15.61 14.29 0.07
CA GLY A 96 15.86 13.52 -1.15
C GLY A 96 16.55 12.17 -0.95
N GLU A 97 16.84 11.78 0.29
CA GLU A 97 17.28 10.44 0.65
C GLU A 97 16.07 9.53 0.87
N PRO A 98 16.01 8.35 0.23
CA PRO A 98 14.89 7.43 0.37
C PRO A 98 14.93 6.70 1.71
N TYR A 99 13.78 6.64 2.36
CA TYR A 99 13.58 5.92 3.62
C TYR A 99 12.70 4.71 3.38
N TYR A 100 13.00 3.64 4.11
CA TYR A 100 12.42 2.31 3.97
C TYR A 100 11.80 1.89 5.31
N ASP A 101 10.68 1.19 5.21
CA ASP A 101 9.83 0.85 6.35
C ASP A 101 10.54 -0.07 7.36
N LEU A 102 10.44 0.27 8.65
CA LEU A 102 10.88 -0.58 9.77
C LEU A 102 9.68 -1.12 10.55
N TYR A 103 8.75 -0.24 10.92
CA TYR A 103 7.59 -0.56 11.75
C TYR A 103 6.34 0.19 11.31
N ASP A 104 5.24 -0.55 11.26
CA ASP A 104 3.90 0.00 11.18
C ASP A 104 3.31 0.14 12.59
N VAL A 105 2.79 1.34 12.87
CA VAL A 105 2.16 1.70 14.14
C VAL A 105 0.70 2.04 13.89
N GLN A 106 -0.18 1.21 14.44
CA GLN A 106 -1.61 1.43 14.44
C GLN A 106 -2.07 1.91 15.82
N VAL A 107 -2.85 2.98 15.83
CA VAL A 107 -3.30 3.67 17.04
C VAL A 107 -4.82 3.67 17.10
N PHE A 108 -5.40 3.35 18.26
CA PHE A 108 -6.87 3.23 18.44
C PHE A 108 -7.52 4.41 19.18
N GLY A 109 -6.74 5.42 19.58
CA GLY A 109 -7.20 6.61 20.29
C GLY A 109 -6.26 7.80 20.04
N ASP A 110 -6.77 9.03 20.09
CA ASP A 110 -5.92 10.21 19.92
C ASP A 110 -4.97 10.34 21.13
N GLN A 111 -3.67 10.33 20.88
CA GLN A 111 -2.65 10.28 21.94
C GLN A 111 -1.27 10.72 21.45
N GLU A 112 -0.34 10.88 22.38
CA GLU A 112 1.09 11.03 22.07
C GLU A 112 1.75 9.65 22.08
N VAL A 113 2.57 9.36 21.07
CA VAL A 113 3.37 8.14 20.95
C VAL A 113 4.84 8.51 21.02
N SER A 114 5.62 7.79 21.82
CA SER A 114 7.07 7.95 21.90
C SER A 114 7.78 6.91 21.04
N VAL A 115 8.88 7.32 20.43
CA VAL A 115 9.75 6.46 19.62
C VAL A 115 11.18 6.66 20.09
N THR A 116 11.87 5.56 20.35
CA THR A 116 13.31 5.58 20.65
C THR A 116 13.96 4.43 19.91
N CYS A 117 14.98 4.73 19.11
CA CYS A 117 15.65 3.74 18.27
C CYS A 117 17.12 3.60 18.65
N THR A 118 17.65 2.39 18.44
CA THR A 118 19.06 2.08 18.64
C THR A 118 19.63 1.47 17.38
N GLY A 119 20.91 1.74 17.11
CA GLY A 119 21.65 1.14 15.99
C GLY A 119 21.62 1.92 14.67
N GLY A 120 20.67 2.85 14.49
CA GLY A 120 20.61 3.78 13.36
C GLY A 120 20.87 5.23 13.77
N GLU A 121 21.34 6.05 12.83
CA GLU A 121 21.65 7.47 13.06
C GLU A 121 20.53 8.39 12.58
N ALA A 122 19.63 7.89 11.74
CA ALA A 122 18.50 8.67 11.24
C ALA A 122 17.22 7.81 11.14
N ILE A 123 16.11 8.39 11.63
CA ILE A 123 14.78 7.80 11.51
C ILE A 123 13.80 8.88 11.08
N ALA A 124 12.71 8.46 10.45
CA ALA A 124 11.64 9.36 10.03
C ALA A 124 10.28 8.72 10.22
N LEU A 125 9.29 9.57 10.46
CA LEU A 125 7.88 9.25 10.56
C LEU A 125 7.20 9.58 9.24
N TRP A 126 6.43 8.62 8.74
CA TRP A 126 5.44 8.87 7.71
C TRP A 126 4.04 8.77 8.31
N ASP A 127 3.27 9.85 8.18
CA ASP A 127 1.86 9.88 8.51
C ASP A 127 1.05 9.64 7.23
N ALA A 128 0.50 8.43 7.13
CA ALA A 128 -0.38 8.09 6.01
C ALA A 128 -1.75 8.79 6.14
N GLY A 129 -2.11 9.27 7.33
CA GLY A 129 -3.41 9.84 7.66
C GLY A 129 -4.56 8.86 7.39
N MET A 130 -5.76 9.42 7.21
CA MET A 130 -6.88 8.71 6.55
C MET A 130 -6.52 8.27 5.12
N GLY A 131 -5.48 8.84 4.51
CA GLY A 131 -4.98 8.49 3.18
C GLY A 131 -4.47 7.05 3.10
N GLY A 132 -3.74 6.58 4.11
CA GLY A 132 -3.25 5.19 4.19
C GLY A 132 -4.39 4.18 4.29
N LEU A 133 -5.43 4.50 5.07
CA LEU A 133 -6.65 3.70 5.14
C LEU A 133 -7.42 3.70 3.81
N LEU A 134 -7.46 4.84 3.10
CA LEU A 134 -8.09 4.95 1.79
C LEU A 134 -7.27 4.28 0.68
N VAL A 135 -5.94 4.24 0.78
CA VAL A 135 -5.07 3.50 -0.14
C VAL A 135 -5.24 2.00 0.11
N SER A 136 -5.29 1.55 1.36
CA SER A 136 -5.52 0.14 1.70
C SER A 136 -6.94 -0.32 1.32
N LEU A 137 -7.98 0.51 1.55
CA LEU A 137 -9.33 0.23 1.06
C LEU A 137 -9.44 0.35 -0.45
N GLY A 138 -8.75 1.33 -1.05
CA GLY A 138 -8.70 1.63 -2.48
C GLY A 138 -8.13 0.47 -3.29
N ILE A 139 -6.93 0.05 -2.94
CA ILE A 139 -6.20 -1.03 -3.60
C ILE A 139 -6.69 -2.40 -3.13
N GLY A 140 -6.97 -2.56 -1.83
CA GLY A 140 -7.32 -3.85 -1.23
C GLY A 140 -8.78 -4.29 -1.41
N VAL A 141 -9.72 -3.34 -1.55
CA VAL A 141 -11.17 -3.67 -1.64
C VAL A 141 -11.81 -3.06 -2.87
N LEU A 142 -11.66 -1.76 -3.09
CA LEU A 142 -12.31 -1.04 -4.18
C LEU A 142 -11.84 -1.52 -5.55
N LEU A 143 -10.53 -1.72 -5.74
CA LEU A 143 -9.97 -2.17 -7.01
C LEU A 143 -10.42 -3.59 -7.38
N PRO A 144 -10.33 -4.62 -6.50
CA PRO A 144 -10.91 -5.94 -6.77
C PRO A 144 -12.41 -5.91 -7.06
N VAL A 145 -13.18 -5.10 -6.30
CA VAL A 145 -14.63 -4.98 -6.51
C VAL A 145 -14.95 -4.32 -7.85
N ALA A 146 -14.27 -3.23 -8.20
CA ALA A 146 -14.46 -2.55 -9.48
C ALA A 146 -14.07 -3.44 -10.67
N LEU A 147 -12.93 -4.14 -10.58
CA LEU A 147 -12.52 -5.11 -11.59
C LEU A 147 -13.52 -6.27 -11.69
N GLY A 148 -14.03 -6.76 -10.56
CA GLY A 148 -15.09 -7.78 -10.51
C GLY A 148 -16.38 -7.31 -11.17
N LEU A 149 -16.79 -6.07 -10.95
CA LEU A 149 -17.97 -5.47 -11.58
C LEU A 149 -17.77 -5.30 -13.09
N ILE A 150 -16.59 -4.84 -13.54
CA ILE A 150 -16.26 -4.73 -14.97
C ILE A 150 -16.30 -6.12 -15.62
N ALA A 151 -15.70 -7.13 -14.97
CA ALA A 151 -15.73 -8.51 -15.44
C ALA A 151 -17.17 -9.06 -15.52
N LEU A 152 -18.02 -8.75 -14.53
CA LEU A 152 -19.43 -9.13 -14.52
C LEU A 152 -20.20 -8.49 -15.68
N VAL A 153 -20.02 -7.19 -15.91
CA VAL A 153 -20.67 -6.47 -17.02
C VAL A 153 -20.25 -7.06 -18.37
N MET A 154 -18.95 -7.32 -18.56
CA MET A 154 -18.44 -7.94 -19.78
C MET A 154 -18.98 -9.36 -19.97
N THR A 155 -19.15 -10.12 -18.87
CA THR A 155 -19.75 -11.46 -18.90
C THR A 155 -21.22 -11.41 -19.32
N ILE A 156 -22.02 -10.52 -18.73
CA ILE A 156 -23.43 -10.32 -19.08
C ILE A 156 -23.56 -9.91 -20.55
N TRP A 157 -22.73 -8.96 -20.99
CA TRP A 157 -22.75 -8.49 -22.37
C TRP A 157 -22.37 -9.61 -23.35
N GLY A 158 -21.36 -10.41 -23.02
CA GLY A 158 -20.97 -11.59 -23.81
C GLY A 158 -22.09 -12.63 -23.94
N ILE A 159 -22.85 -12.89 -22.87
CA ILE A 159 -24.02 -13.78 -22.90
C ILE A 159 -25.12 -13.21 -23.81
N ILE A 160 -25.44 -11.92 -23.69
CA ILE A 160 -26.45 -11.26 -24.53
C ILE A 160 -26.04 -11.30 -26.01
N ALA A 161 -24.78 -10.99 -26.30
CA ALA A 161 -24.25 -11.05 -27.66
C ALA A 161 -24.33 -12.48 -28.25
N LEU A 162 -24.01 -13.50 -27.45
CA LEU A 162 -24.11 -14.90 -27.86
C LEU A 162 -25.56 -15.27 -28.20
N VAL A 163 -26.52 -14.91 -27.34
CA VAL A 163 -27.95 -15.20 -27.54
C VAL A 163 -28.53 -14.45 -28.73
N ARG A 164 -28.09 -13.21 -29.00
CA ARG A 164 -28.50 -12.46 -30.20
C ARG A 164 -27.88 -12.96 -31.50
N SER A 165 -26.77 -13.68 -31.42
CA SER A 165 -26.06 -14.21 -32.60
C SER A 165 -26.49 -15.63 -33.01
N ALA A 166 -27.30 -16.29 -32.18
CA ALA A 166 -27.91 -17.60 -32.42
C ALA A 166 -29.34 -17.45 -32.96
#